data_AF-A0A2D4LFD3-F1
#
_entry.id   AF-A0A2D4LFD3-F1
#
_cell.length_a   1.000
_cell.length_b   1.000
_cell.length_c   1.000
_cell.angle_alpha   90.00
_cell.angle_beta   90.00
_cell.angle_gamma   90.00
#
_symmetry.space_group_name_H-M   'P 1'
#
loop_
_entity.id
_entity.type
_entity.pdbx_description
1 polymer ?
#
loop_
_entity_poly.entity_id
_entity_poly.type
_entity_poly.pdbx_seq_one_letter_code
_entity_poly.pdbx_strand_id
1 'polypeptide(L)'
;VNIEFDPSLLVTDLVFFFYSHSVRCGYSTAIQCTNICGNVLNCGKHNCTQICHSGKCLPCELIVKQVCYCGKASQAVLCGTRQDWVSCLRTCRRKLSCGIHSCEQVCHPEACQPCPRLPQIVHCCPCGQTSLSKLLELGCMERKLCTDPIPLCGRICGKPLLCSSYGN
;
A
#
# COMPACT_ATOMS: atom_id res chain seq x y z
N VAL A 1 -35.55 -12.48 -53.70
CA VAL A 1 -34.62 -12.58 -54.85
C VAL A 1 -33.49 -13.46 -54.39
N ASN A 2 -33.38 -14.68 -54.95
CA ASN A 2 -32.25 -15.56 -54.68
C ASN A 2 -31.01 -14.87 -55.22
N ILE A 3 -29.98 -14.72 -54.38
CA ILE A 3 -28.68 -14.20 -54.82
C ILE A 3 -27.77 -15.42 -54.91
N GLU A 4 -27.36 -15.72 -56.13
CA GLU A 4 -26.42 -16.79 -56.44
C GLU A 4 -25.04 -16.48 -55.85
N PHE A 5 -24.40 -17.52 -55.31
CA PHE A 5 -23.04 -17.46 -54.77
C PHE A 5 -22.06 -17.74 -55.92
N ASP A 6 -21.26 -16.73 -56.30
CA ASP A 6 -20.13 -16.92 -57.21
C ASP A 6 -18.90 -17.41 -56.40
N PRO A 7 -18.35 -18.61 -56.68
CA PRO A 7 -17.30 -19.22 -55.86
C PRO A 7 -15.87 -18.80 -56.25
N SER A 8 -15.67 -17.72 -57.01
CA SER A 8 -14.34 -17.38 -57.56
C SER A 8 -13.49 -16.35 -56.80
N LEU A 9 -13.97 -15.78 -55.69
CA LEU A 9 -13.21 -14.78 -54.92
C LEU A 9 -12.33 -15.40 -53.81
N LEU A 10 -11.34 -16.19 -54.24
CA LEU A 10 -10.11 -16.43 -53.49
C LEU A 10 -9.17 -15.24 -53.72
N VAL A 11 -9.14 -14.29 -52.79
CA VAL A 11 -8.08 -13.28 -52.71
C VAL A 11 -7.49 -13.25 -51.31
N THR A 12 -6.18 -13.40 -51.29
CA THR A 12 -5.30 -13.37 -50.13
C THR A 12 -5.29 -11.98 -49.48
N ASP A 13 -4.88 -11.95 -48.20
CA ASP A 13 -4.54 -10.77 -47.39
C ASP A 13 -5.69 -10.06 -46.64
N LEU A 14 -5.76 -10.37 -45.34
CA LEU A 14 -6.13 -9.51 -44.20
C LEU A 14 -7.13 -8.36 -44.46
N VAL A 15 -8.30 -8.67 -45.03
CA VAL A 15 -9.48 -7.82 -44.87
C VAL A 15 -10.31 -8.41 -43.74
N PHE A 16 -10.38 -7.68 -42.63
CA PHE A 16 -11.37 -7.91 -41.59
C PHE A 16 -12.75 -8.01 -42.24
N PHE A 17 -13.26 -9.23 -42.40
CA PHE A 17 -14.65 -9.47 -42.77
C PHE A 17 -15.50 -8.90 -41.63
N PHE A 18 -15.95 -7.65 -41.78
CA PHE A 18 -17.09 -7.15 -41.02
C PHE A 18 -18.31 -7.96 -41.48
N TYR A 19 -18.53 -9.10 -40.81
CA TYR A 19 -19.76 -9.87 -40.93
C TYR A 19 -20.91 -9.00 -40.41
N SER A 20 -21.52 -8.21 -41.29
CA SER A 20 -22.74 -7.45 -41.01
C SER A 20 -23.94 -8.37 -41.20
N HIS A 21 -24.40 -8.95 -40.09
CA HIS A 21 -25.61 -9.77 -40.09
C HIS A 21 -26.83 -8.84 -40.18
N SER A 22 -27.53 -8.85 -41.31
CA SER A 22 -28.86 -8.23 -41.42
C SER A 22 -29.91 -9.21 -40.88
N VAL A 23 -30.64 -8.80 -39.84
CA VAL A 23 -31.74 -9.60 -39.28
C VAL A 23 -33.09 -8.95 -39.59
N ARG A 24 -34.11 -9.77 -39.88
CA ARG A 24 -35.48 -9.30 -40.10
C ARG A 24 -36.12 -8.89 -38.77
N CYS A 25 -36.80 -7.74 -38.78
CA CYS A 25 -37.68 -7.34 -37.67
C CYS A 25 -38.74 -8.43 -37.45
N GLY A 26 -38.83 -8.98 -36.23
CA GLY A 26 -39.80 -10.02 -35.85
C GLY A 26 -39.23 -11.41 -35.55
N TYR A 27 -37.91 -11.62 -35.67
CA TYR A 27 -37.25 -12.89 -35.31
C TYR A 27 -36.62 -12.80 -33.91
N SER A 28 -37.11 -13.59 -32.95
CA SER A 28 -36.75 -13.55 -31.53
C SER A 28 -35.49 -14.36 -31.19
N THR A 29 -34.43 -14.22 -31.97
CA THR A 29 -33.11 -14.74 -31.57
C THR A 29 -32.26 -13.59 -31.08
N ALA A 30 -31.77 -13.68 -29.84
CA ALA A 30 -30.82 -12.73 -29.31
C ALA A 30 -29.60 -12.68 -30.24
N ILE A 31 -29.32 -11.50 -30.82
CA ILE A 31 -28.11 -11.27 -31.60
C ILE A 31 -26.96 -11.30 -30.59
N GLN A 32 -26.26 -12.43 -30.50
CA GLN A 32 -25.09 -12.57 -29.64
C GLN A 32 -23.86 -12.14 -30.42
N CYS A 33 -23.23 -11.06 -29.98
CA CYS A 33 -21.92 -10.69 -30.47
C CYS A 33 -20.90 -11.74 -29.96
N THR A 34 -20.22 -12.42 -30.87
CA THR A 34 -19.20 -13.42 -30.54
C THR A 34 -17.80 -12.83 -30.42
N ASN A 35 -17.66 -11.51 -30.58
CA ASN A 35 -16.37 -10.84 -30.44
C ASN A 35 -15.97 -10.72 -28.97
N ILE A 36 -14.66 -10.59 -28.73
CA ILE A 36 -14.12 -10.28 -27.40
C ILE A 36 -14.55 -8.86 -27.02
N CYS A 37 -14.98 -8.68 -25.77
CA CYS A 37 -15.47 -7.41 -25.26
C CYS A 37 -14.42 -6.28 -25.37
N GLY A 38 -13.17 -6.54 -24.99
CA GLY A 38 -12.06 -5.60 -25.15
C GLY A 38 -12.10 -4.35 -24.27
N ASN A 39 -13.19 -4.11 -23.52
CA ASN A 39 -13.33 -2.97 -22.63
C ASN A 39 -12.29 -2.97 -21.50
N VAL A 40 -11.82 -1.79 -21.11
CA VAL A 40 -10.90 -1.64 -19.98
C VAL A 40 -11.60 -2.06 -18.68
N LEU A 41 -10.99 -2.98 -17.94
CA LEU A 41 -11.48 -3.49 -16.65
C LEU A 41 -11.38 -2.41 -15.56
N ASN A 42 -11.98 -2.67 -14.40
CA ASN A 42 -12.00 -1.73 -13.27
C ASN A 42 -10.60 -1.22 -12.85
N CYS A 43 -9.56 -2.01 -13.11
CA CYS A 43 -8.18 -1.70 -12.74
C CYS A 43 -7.52 -0.64 -13.63
N GLY A 44 -8.16 -0.24 -14.75
CA GLY A 44 -7.65 0.77 -15.68
C GLY A 44 -6.45 0.35 -16.53
N LYS A 45 -5.88 -0.84 -16.30
CA LYS A 45 -4.65 -1.33 -16.97
C LYS A 45 -4.87 -2.56 -17.85
N HIS A 46 -5.91 -3.34 -17.58
CA HIS A 46 -6.19 -4.61 -18.27
C HIS A 46 -7.50 -4.54 -19.02
N ASN A 47 -7.61 -5.30 -20.11
CA ASN A 47 -8.80 -5.34 -20.96
C ASN A 47 -9.60 -6.63 -20.72
N CYS A 48 -10.92 -6.56 -20.90
CA CYS A 48 -11.83 -7.68 -20.77
C CYS A 48 -11.60 -8.70 -21.89
N THR A 49 -11.28 -9.93 -21.50
CA THR A 49 -11.06 -11.07 -22.42
C THR A 49 -12.31 -11.94 -22.61
N GLN A 50 -13.44 -11.57 -21.98
CA GLN A 50 -14.71 -12.29 -22.11
C GLN A 50 -15.35 -12.01 -23.48
N ILE A 51 -16.16 -12.96 -23.95
CA ILE A 51 -17.07 -12.75 -25.09
C ILE A 51 -17.98 -11.57 -24.74
N CYS A 52 -18.37 -10.79 -25.77
CA CYS A 52 -19.26 -9.66 -25.62
C CYS A 52 -20.49 -10.06 -24.80
N HIS A 53 -20.67 -9.31 -23.70
CA HIS A 53 -21.66 -9.62 -22.68
C HIS A 53 -22.49 -8.37 -22.42
N SER A 54 -23.72 -8.58 -21.97
CA SER A 54 -24.57 -7.48 -21.51
C SER A 54 -24.23 -7.15 -20.05
N GLY A 55 -23.97 -5.87 -19.74
CA GLY A 55 -23.65 -5.41 -18.39
C GLY A 55 -22.18 -5.06 -18.17
N LYS A 56 -21.80 -4.81 -16.91
CA LYS A 56 -20.43 -4.43 -16.53
C LYS A 56 -19.47 -5.62 -16.64
N CYS A 57 -18.23 -5.37 -17.05
CA CYS A 57 -17.20 -6.39 -17.08
C CYS A 57 -16.89 -6.92 -15.68
N LEU A 58 -16.51 -8.20 -15.61
CA LEU A 58 -15.99 -8.81 -14.39
C LEU A 58 -14.77 -8.04 -13.88
N PRO A 59 -14.52 -8.03 -12.56
CA PRO A 59 -13.33 -7.39 -12.04
C PRO A 59 -12.05 -8.07 -12.52
N CYS A 60 -10.93 -7.34 -12.46
CA CYS A 60 -9.64 -7.91 -12.83
C CYS A 60 -9.18 -8.93 -11.78
N GLU A 61 -9.01 -10.18 -12.18
CA GLU A 61 -8.58 -11.28 -11.31
C GLU A 61 -7.06 -11.55 -11.37
N LEU A 62 -6.32 -10.71 -12.10
CA LEU A 62 -4.86 -10.86 -12.20
C LEU A 62 -4.19 -10.55 -10.87
N ILE A 63 -3.21 -11.37 -10.49
CA ILE A 63 -2.42 -11.15 -9.28
C ILE A 63 -1.20 -10.29 -9.64
N VAL A 64 -1.08 -9.12 -9.01
CA VAL A 64 0.04 -8.19 -9.16
C VAL A 64 0.90 -8.17 -7.91
N LYS A 65 2.20 -7.97 -8.09
CA LYS A 65 3.16 -7.83 -6.99
C LYS A 65 3.18 -6.38 -6.51
N GLN A 66 2.81 -6.16 -5.24
CA GLN A 66 2.92 -4.87 -4.59
C GLN A 66 4.06 -4.86 -3.59
N VAL A 67 4.81 -3.76 -3.58
CA VAL A 67 5.94 -3.56 -2.67
C VAL A 67 5.45 -2.85 -1.40
N CYS A 68 5.98 -3.26 -0.26
CA CYS A 68 5.65 -2.68 1.03
C CYS A 68 6.27 -1.28 1.22
N TYR A 69 5.68 -0.44 2.08
CA TYR A 69 6.25 0.88 2.44
C TYR A 69 7.71 0.85 2.89
N CYS A 70 8.16 -0.26 3.48
CA CYS A 70 9.55 -0.41 3.90
C CYS A 70 10.50 -0.87 2.78
N GLY A 71 10.00 -1.24 1.60
CA GLY A 71 10.78 -1.78 0.47
C GLY A 71 11.30 -3.21 0.68
N LYS A 72 11.24 -3.75 1.90
CA LYS A 72 11.81 -5.06 2.27
C LYS A 72 10.87 -6.24 2.05
N ALA A 73 9.61 -5.98 1.73
CA ALA A 73 8.59 -7.00 1.56
C ALA A 73 7.78 -6.70 0.31
N SER A 74 7.27 -7.75 -0.31
CA SER A 74 6.31 -7.64 -1.39
C SER A 74 5.22 -8.69 -1.22
N GLN A 75 3.99 -8.32 -1.52
CA GLN A 75 2.84 -9.21 -1.43
C GLN A 75 2.16 -9.31 -2.80
N ALA A 76 1.65 -10.50 -3.11
CA ALA A 76 0.85 -10.75 -4.28
C ALA A 76 -0.61 -10.40 -3.94
N VAL A 77 -1.20 -9.45 -4.67
CA VAL A 77 -2.58 -8.99 -4.44
C VAL A 77 -3.36 -8.94 -5.75
N LEU A 78 -4.70 -8.93 -5.68
CA LEU A 78 -5.53 -8.80 -6.87
C LEU A 78 -5.38 -7.40 -7.50
N CYS A 79 -5.35 -7.36 -8.83
CA CYS A 79 -5.26 -6.12 -9.59
C CYS A 79 -6.55 -5.31 -9.43
N GLY A 80 -6.43 -4.00 -9.24
CA GLY A 80 -7.59 -3.13 -8.99
C GLY A 80 -8.05 -3.13 -7.53
N THR A 81 -7.38 -3.88 -6.64
CA THR A 81 -7.53 -3.64 -5.20
C THR A 81 -7.11 -2.20 -4.92
N ARG A 82 -7.97 -1.40 -4.26
CA ARG A 82 -7.78 0.06 -4.00
C ARG A 82 -6.53 0.42 -3.20
N GLN A 83 -5.73 -0.57 -2.83
CA GLN A 83 -4.55 -0.41 -2.03
C GLN A 83 -3.36 -0.65 -2.95
N ASP A 84 -2.79 0.39 -3.58
CA ASP A 84 -1.58 0.23 -4.40
C ASP A 84 -0.32 -0.09 -3.56
N TRP A 85 -0.46 -0.13 -2.22
CA TRP A 85 0.65 -0.27 -1.28
C TRP A 85 0.30 -1.13 -0.08
N VAL A 86 1.18 -2.06 0.27
CA VAL A 86 0.95 -3.00 1.38
C VAL A 86 1.77 -2.59 2.62
N SER A 87 1.20 -2.72 3.82
CA SER A 87 2.00 -2.76 5.06
C SER A 87 2.29 -4.21 5.41
N CYS A 88 3.55 -4.55 5.64
CA CYS A 88 3.94 -5.90 6.02
C CYS A 88 3.65 -6.21 7.49
N LEU A 89 3.09 -5.27 8.27
CA LEU A 89 2.81 -5.37 9.71
C LEU A 89 4.02 -5.71 10.60
N ARG A 90 5.22 -5.83 10.02
CA ARG A 90 6.47 -5.98 10.74
C ARG A 90 6.97 -4.65 11.24
N THR A 91 7.86 -4.68 12.22
CA THR A 91 8.59 -3.50 12.68
C THR A 91 9.34 -2.84 11.52
N CYS A 92 9.18 -1.52 11.40
CA CYS A 92 9.70 -0.72 10.29
C CYS A 92 11.23 -0.83 10.14
N ARG A 93 11.98 -0.71 11.25
CA ARG A 93 13.45 -0.81 11.30
C ARG A 93 14.19 0.11 10.32
N ARG A 94 13.55 1.19 9.82
CA ARG A 94 14.22 2.26 9.06
C ARG A 94 15.10 3.07 10.02
N LYS A 95 16.28 3.51 9.58
CA LYS A 95 17.11 4.42 10.39
C LYS A 95 16.36 5.75 10.59
N LEU A 96 16.29 6.21 11.83
CA LEU A 96 15.70 7.51 12.18
C LEU A 96 16.63 8.64 11.76
N SER A 97 16.12 9.88 11.77
CA SER A 97 16.89 11.09 11.42
C SER A 97 18.19 11.26 12.21
N CYS A 98 18.28 10.69 13.41
CA CYS A 98 19.50 10.68 14.22
C CYS A 98 20.62 9.76 13.70
N GLY A 99 20.37 8.92 12.68
CA GLY A 99 21.36 8.02 12.07
C GLY A 99 21.76 6.78 12.89
N ILE A 100 21.45 6.77 14.19
CA ILE A 100 21.87 5.74 15.15
C ILE A 100 20.70 4.80 15.50
N HIS A 101 19.55 5.36 15.86
CA HIS A 101 18.39 4.58 16.28
C HIS A 101 17.54 4.14 15.08
N SER A 102 16.89 2.98 15.22
CA SER A 102 15.97 2.44 14.22
C SER A 102 14.52 2.64 14.65
N CYS A 103 13.61 2.80 13.69
CA CYS A 103 12.18 2.88 13.95
C CYS A 103 11.65 1.55 14.50
N GLU A 104 11.02 1.61 15.67
CA GLU A 104 10.40 0.47 16.36
C GLU A 104 8.89 0.39 16.12
N GLN A 105 8.32 1.34 15.36
CA GLN A 105 6.91 1.32 14.99
C GLN A 105 6.62 0.22 13.96
N VAL A 106 5.37 -0.22 13.92
CA VAL A 106 4.86 -1.09 12.84
C VAL A 106 5.04 -0.38 11.50
N CYS A 107 5.27 -1.14 10.43
CA CYS A 107 5.43 -0.59 9.09
C CYS A 107 4.28 0.37 8.76
N HIS A 108 4.66 1.60 8.48
CA HIS A 108 3.74 2.73 8.34
C HIS A 108 4.07 3.48 7.04
N PRO A 109 3.07 4.14 6.43
CA PRO A 109 3.22 4.80 5.13
C PRO A 109 4.09 6.06 5.19
N GLU A 110 3.92 6.84 6.26
CA GLU A 110 4.59 8.12 6.45
C GLU A 110 6.09 7.99 6.74
N ALA A 111 6.81 9.13 6.73
CA ALA A 111 8.18 9.20 7.20
C ALA A 111 8.26 8.80 8.69
N CYS A 112 9.37 8.18 9.10
CA CYS A 112 9.53 7.81 10.51
C CYS A 112 9.57 9.04 11.41
N GLN A 113 8.86 8.94 12.54
CA GLN A 113 8.91 9.94 13.59
C GLN A 113 10.36 10.15 14.07
N PRO A 114 10.73 11.37 14.52
CA PRO A 114 12.07 11.64 15.01
C PRO A 114 12.43 10.73 16.19
N CYS A 115 13.72 10.57 16.44
CA CYS A 115 14.18 9.73 17.55
C CYS A 115 13.68 10.27 18.90
N PRO A 116 12.97 9.45 19.71
CA PRO A 116 12.35 9.90 20.96
C PRO A 116 13.38 10.32 22.03
N ARG A 117 14.66 9.98 21.81
CA ARG A 117 15.77 10.35 22.71
C ARG A 117 16.45 11.67 22.33
N LEU A 118 16.00 12.34 21.28
CA LEU A 118 16.57 13.63 20.86
C LEU A 118 16.42 14.68 21.97
N PRO A 119 17.41 15.59 22.14
CA PRO A 119 17.33 16.68 23.10
C PRO A 119 16.09 17.57 22.91
N GLN A 120 15.62 17.73 21.67
CA GLN A 120 14.42 18.49 21.33
C GLN A 120 13.09 17.82 21.72
N ILE A 121 13.11 16.55 22.14
CA ILE A 121 11.93 15.77 22.54
C ILE A 121 11.97 15.47 24.04
N VAL A 122 13.15 15.15 24.58
CA VAL A 122 13.31 14.85 26.00
C VAL A 122 13.58 16.15 26.75
N HIS A 123 12.54 16.72 27.38
CA HIS A 123 12.64 17.96 28.15
C HIS A 123 12.77 17.77 29.65
N CYS A 124 12.65 16.55 30.17
CA CYS A 124 12.70 16.24 31.61
C CYS A 124 13.67 15.11 31.94
N CYS A 125 14.05 15.01 33.22
CA CYS A 125 14.75 13.85 33.77
C CYS A 125 13.97 12.54 33.49
N PRO A 126 14.61 11.36 33.61
CA PRO A 126 13.92 10.08 33.50
C PRO A 126 12.76 9.91 34.51
N CYS A 127 12.85 10.61 35.64
CA CYS A 127 11.81 10.71 36.66
C CYS A 127 10.62 11.60 36.28
N GLY A 128 10.73 12.46 35.26
CA GLY A 128 9.72 13.44 34.88
C GLY A 128 9.60 14.68 35.78
N GLN A 129 10.22 14.69 36.96
CA GLN A 129 10.03 15.73 37.98
C GLN A 129 10.79 17.04 37.71
N THR A 130 11.96 16.97 37.07
CA THR A 130 12.81 18.15 36.80
C THR A 130 13.00 18.32 35.30
N SER A 131 12.84 19.56 34.80
CA SER A 131 13.18 19.89 33.43
C SER A 131 14.69 19.88 33.21
N LEU A 132 15.14 19.49 32.01
CA LEU A 132 16.56 19.49 31.67
C LEU A 132 17.15 20.91 31.68
N SER A 133 16.37 21.92 31.34
CA SER A 133 16.78 23.33 31.44
C SER A 133 17.15 23.71 32.87
N LYS A 134 16.36 23.28 33.86
CA LYS A 134 16.68 23.53 35.27
C LYS A 134 17.92 22.77 35.73
N LEU A 135 18.15 21.56 35.22
CA LEU A 135 19.36 20.79 35.53
C LEU A 135 20.61 21.43 34.93
N LEU A 136 20.51 22.07 33.76
CA LEU A 136 21.59 22.82 33.14
C LEU A 136 22.00 24.03 34.01
N GLU A 137 21.04 24.77 34.56
CA GLU A 137 21.30 25.86 35.52
C GLU A 137 22.02 25.37 36.79
N LEU A 138 21.79 24.11 37.18
CA LEU A 138 22.42 23.46 38.33
C LEU A 138 23.79 22.82 37.99
N GLY A 139 24.31 23.05 36.79
CA GLY A 139 25.64 22.59 36.37
C GLY A 139 25.67 21.23 35.66
N CYS A 140 24.53 20.67 35.25
CA CYS A 140 24.53 19.47 34.41
C CYS A 140 24.96 19.77 32.97
N MET A 141 25.43 18.76 32.26
CA MET A 141 25.86 18.88 30.86
C MET A 141 24.67 19.08 29.90
N GLU A 142 24.85 19.93 28.88
CA GLU A 142 23.91 20.05 27.77
C GLU A 142 23.97 18.83 26.86
N ARG A 143 22.79 18.34 26.41
CA ARG A 143 22.69 17.25 25.46
C ARG A 143 22.62 17.81 24.04
N LYS A 144 23.49 17.33 23.15
CA LYS A 144 23.52 17.67 21.73
C LYS A 144 23.01 16.53 20.86
N LEU A 145 23.19 15.30 21.31
CA LEU A 145 22.88 14.08 20.58
C LEU A 145 21.90 13.20 21.36
N CYS A 146 21.22 12.32 20.63
CA CYS A 146 20.32 11.32 21.21
C CYS A 146 21.03 10.24 22.05
N THR A 147 22.35 10.10 21.89
CA THR A 147 23.22 9.20 22.64
C THR A 147 23.69 9.80 23.96
N ASP A 148 23.64 11.12 24.10
CA ASP A 148 24.10 11.78 25.31
C ASP A 148 23.21 11.37 26.49
N PRO A 149 23.82 11.07 27.66
CA PRO A 149 23.07 10.61 28.83
C PRO A 149 22.04 11.65 29.25
N ILE A 150 20.87 11.17 29.68
CA ILE A 150 19.83 12.05 30.23
C ILE A 150 20.21 12.33 31.69
N PRO A 151 20.41 13.59 32.09
CA PRO A 151 20.87 13.91 33.44
C PRO A 151 19.82 13.54 34.48
N LEU A 152 20.30 13.07 35.62
CA LEU A 152 19.49 12.69 36.77
C LEU A 152 19.30 13.90 37.67
N CYS A 153 18.12 14.04 38.25
CA CYS A 153 17.83 15.18 39.12
C CYS A 153 18.19 14.99 40.60
N GLY A 154 18.65 13.80 40.99
CA GLY A 154 19.00 13.47 42.38
C GLY A 154 17.81 13.41 43.36
N ARG A 155 16.58 13.74 42.95
CA ARG A 155 15.38 13.63 43.79
C ARG A 155 14.90 12.19 43.89
N ILE A 156 14.28 11.86 45.02
CA ILE A 156 13.60 10.58 45.22
C ILE A 156 12.49 10.45 44.16
N CYS A 157 12.50 9.35 43.41
CA CYS A 157 11.53 9.12 42.35
C CYS A 157 10.18 8.70 42.95
N GLY A 158 9.13 9.51 42.79
CA GLY A 158 7.77 9.18 43.20
C GLY A 158 6.96 8.37 42.18
N LYS A 159 7.58 7.84 41.12
CA LYS A 159 6.87 6.98 40.16
C LYS A 159 6.47 5.68 40.88
N PRO A 160 5.18 5.30 40.90
CA PRO A 160 4.77 4.07 41.53
C PRO A 160 5.49 2.90 40.86
N LEU A 161 6.13 2.06 41.66
CA LEU A 161 6.65 0.79 41.17
C LEU A 161 5.45 -0.09 40.83
N LEU A 162 5.43 -0.67 39.65
CA LEU A 162 4.49 -1.74 39.36
C LEU A 162 4.80 -2.87 40.34
N CYS A 163 3.82 -3.24 41.17
CA CYS A 163 3.93 -4.45 41.97
C CYS A 163 4.00 -5.62 40.98
N SER A 164 5.20 -6.15 40.76
CA SER A 164 5.37 -7.38 40.00
C SER A 164 4.74 -8.51 40.82
N SER A 165 3.62 -9.03 40.33
CA SER A 165 3.02 -10.26 40.83
C SER A 165 3.95 -11.45 40.55
N TYR A 166 4.95 -11.66 41.41
CA TYR A 166 5.63 -12.94 41.52
C TYR A 166 4.79 -13.85 42.39
N GLY A 167 3.86 -14.56 41.75
CA GLY A 167 3.30 -15.80 42.27
C GLY A 167 3.92 -16.96 41.50
N ASN A 168 4.85 -17.67 42.14
CA ASN A 168 5.10 -19.11 42.02
C ASN A 168 5.86 -19.54 43.28
#